data_AF-A0A2C5Y0I5-F1
#
_entry.id   AF-A0A2C5Y0I5-F1
#
_cell.length_a   1.000
_cell.length_b   1.000
_cell.length_c   1.000
_cell.angle_alpha   90.00
_cell.angle_beta   90.00
_cell.angle_gamma   90.00
#
_symmetry.space_group_name_H-M   'P 1'
#
loop_
_entity.id
_entity.type
_entity.pdbx_description
1 polymer ?
#
loop_
_entity_poly.entity_id
_entity_poly.type
_entity_poly.pdbx_seq_one_letter_code
_entity_poly.pdbx_strand_id
1 'polypeptide(L)'
;MASCYRFPDEIILAPVLQSFPGREHQIRALATLFHPDAARCRSLVVYGTEATGKSAVTEKLLVRLARPMGGQDAHVETLRFAIINSTQCITARHLFETIVRAVSNGLGHHDKNGRARRPPHRRFVLVLDAIDRQRDAPPTLLPALARLSEMIPCLTCVFIITCPPAGVLRAQTSAHLHFPPYTKPEFVRIQSLTPPDPIPGTTQQETAEVWTRFCASVHDALVRSATRTLSSFQCSCRTLWPQFTAPVTAGTHAVREFSKLLVAARVHFQDESLPNPSIVSSHPDSGSKPKTTPMVSGLTKLAQPATNAGAAELTGLLPIDARLLLLSAYLASHNATRNDRTLFSTYHHGRRRRRGGGFVTAVGVYRRTARKHRKIARKLLGAHAFVLERMLAIFEAVRGEWAPEDNIGVAGLDGDVGMAIATLASLRLLVRVGSGDVTDRAGKWRINASWEAVRSIGRSMGVEVEDWLIE
;
A
#
# COMPACT_ATOMS: atom_id res chain seq x y z
N MET A 1 -42.68 -5.91 37.03
CA MET A 1 -41.31 -5.38 36.97
C MET A 1 -40.94 -5.18 35.51
N ALA A 2 -41.10 -3.97 34.98
CA ALA A 2 -40.71 -3.68 33.61
C ALA A 2 -39.17 -3.72 33.51
N SER A 3 -38.65 -4.36 32.46
CA SER A 3 -37.21 -4.42 32.19
C SER A 3 -36.63 -3.00 32.13
N CYS A 4 -35.74 -2.63 33.06
CA CYS A 4 -35.03 -1.34 33.04
C CYS A 4 -34.14 -1.15 31.80
N TYR A 5 -33.95 -2.21 31.01
CA TYR A 5 -33.19 -2.17 29.77
C TYR A 5 -34.10 -2.51 28.60
N ARG A 6 -34.24 -1.58 27.66
CA ARG A 6 -34.92 -1.80 26.39
C ARG A 6 -33.89 -2.08 25.30
N PHE A 7 -34.18 -3.06 24.45
CA PHE A 7 -33.37 -3.29 23.25
C PHE A 7 -33.86 -2.40 22.11
N PRO A 8 -32.96 -1.95 21.21
CA PRO A 8 -33.35 -1.17 20.05
C PRO A 8 -34.31 -1.96 19.15
N ASP A 9 -35.40 -1.31 18.73
CA ASP A 9 -36.39 -1.92 17.84
C ASP A 9 -35.74 -2.32 16.49
N GLU A 10 -36.00 -3.54 16.01
CA GLU A 10 -35.40 -4.07 14.77
C GLU A 10 -35.71 -3.21 13.53
N ILE A 11 -36.78 -2.42 13.58
CA ILE A 11 -37.19 -1.48 12.53
C ILE A 11 -36.13 -0.41 12.28
N ILE A 12 -35.44 0.05 13.34
CA ILE A 12 -34.37 1.05 13.23
C ILE A 12 -33.11 0.44 12.60
N LEU A 13 -32.89 -0.86 12.84
CA LEU A 13 -31.70 -1.59 12.39
C LEU A 13 -31.84 -2.15 10.98
N ALA A 14 -33.06 -2.48 10.53
CA ALA A 14 -33.35 -3.02 9.21
C ALA A 14 -32.65 -2.30 8.03
N PRO A 15 -32.68 -0.95 7.90
CA PRO A 15 -32.00 -0.27 6.80
C PRO A 15 -30.46 -0.37 6.89
N VAL A 16 -29.90 -0.43 8.10
CA VAL A 16 -28.45 -0.58 8.30
C VAL A 16 -28.02 -2.00 7.94
N LEU A 17 -28.79 -3.01 8.38
CA LEU A 17 -28.58 -4.43 8.06
C LEU A 17 -28.66 -4.70 6.55
N GLN A 18 -29.60 -4.07 5.85
CA GLN A 18 -29.70 -4.14 4.38
C GLN A 18 -28.48 -3.53 3.69
N SER A 19 -27.95 -2.42 4.20
CA SER A 19 -26.82 -1.73 3.59
C SER A 19 -25.44 -2.38 3.86
N PHE A 20 -25.34 -3.22 4.90
CA PHE A 20 -24.10 -3.88 5.31
C PHE A 20 -24.31 -5.38 5.55
N PRO A 21 -24.40 -6.19 4.47
CA PRO A 21 -24.54 -7.63 4.60
C PRO A 21 -23.29 -8.25 5.26
N GLY A 22 -23.46 -9.32 6.03
CA GLY A 22 -22.37 -10.02 6.72
C GLY A 22 -21.87 -9.33 8.01
N ARG A 23 -22.58 -8.30 8.50
CA ARG A 23 -22.24 -7.56 9.73
C ARG A 23 -23.36 -7.51 10.76
N GLU A 24 -24.31 -8.43 10.66
CA GLU A 24 -25.52 -8.40 11.49
C GLU A 24 -25.23 -8.52 12.99
N HIS A 25 -24.31 -9.41 13.37
CA HIS A 25 -23.91 -9.58 14.76
C HIS A 25 -23.24 -8.31 15.33
N GLN A 26 -22.32 -7.71 14.57
CA GLN A 26 -21.62 -6.49 14.97
C GLN A 26 -22.57 -5.30 15.04
N ILE A 27 -23.51 -5.17 14.10
CA ILE A 27 -24.52 -4.11 14.09
C ILE A 27 -25.43 -4.23 15.31
N ARG A 28 -25.94 -5.44 15.61
CA ARG A 28 -26.76 -5.69 16.80
C ARG A 28 -25.96 -5.39 18.08
N ALA A 29 -24.70 -5.84 18.17
CA ALA A 29 -23.85 -5.56 19.32
C ALA A 29 -23.54 -4.06 19.51
N LEU A 30 -23.27 -3.31 18.44
CA LEU A 30 -23.10 -1.86 18.53
C LEU A 30 -24.40 -1.15 18.91
N ALA A 31 -25.52 -1.62 18.37
CA ALA A 31 -26.82 -1.04 18.68
C ALA A 31 -27.16 -1.19 20.16
N THR A 32 -26.91 -2.36 20.76
CA THR A 32 -27.11 -2.55 22.20
C THR A 32 -26.17 -1.72 23.05
N LEU A 33 -24.91 -1.52 22.63
CA LEU A 33 -23.95 -0.70 23.38
C LEU A 33 -24.22 0.81 23.29
N PHE A 34 -24.83 1.28 22.20
CA PHE A 34 -25.15 2.70 21.99
C PHE A 34 -26.55 3.09 22.48
N HIS A 35 -27.48 2.15 22.63
CA HIS A 35 -28.86 2.47 22.94
C HIS A 35 -29.01 3.26 24.26
N PRO A 36 -29.81 4.35 24.30
CA PRO A 36 -29.98 5.21 25.48
C PRO A 36 -30.56 4.49 26.71
N ASP A 37 -31.29 3.41 26.51
CA ASP A 37 -31.91 2.65 27.61
C ASP A 37 -31.12 1.38 27.96
N ALA A 38 -29.97 1.11 27.32
CA ALA A 38 -29.15 -0.09 27.58
C ALA A 38 -28.04 0.15 28.62
N ALA A 39 -27.36 -0.90 29.09
CA ALA A 39 -26.23 -0.77 30.01
C ALA A 39 -25.10 0.09 29.40
N ARG A 40 -24.55 1.01 30.19
CA ARG A 40 -23.57 1.99 29.69
C ARG A 40 -22.20 1.34 29.46
N CYS A 41 -21.69 1.47 28.24
CA CYS A 41 -20.29 1.19 27.93
C CYS A 41 -19.47 2.48 28.05
N ARG A 42 -18.40 2.48 28.85
CA ARG A 42 -17.53 3.66 29.03
C ARG A 42 -16.53 3.81 27.89
N SER A 43 -15.86 2.71 27.56
CA SER A 43 -14.86 2.64 26.51
C SER A 43 -15.09 1.42 25.63
N LEU A 44 -15.23 1.65 24.33
CA LEU A 44 -15.43 0.60 23.33
C LEU A 44 -14.29 0.63 22.30
N VAL A 45 -13.66 -0.51 22.07
CA VAL A 45 -12.69 -0.70 21.00
C VAL A 45 -13.33 -1.50 19.88
N VAL A 46 -13.52 -0.86 18.73
CA VAL A 46 -13.96 -1.51 17.51
C VAL A 46 -12.72 -1.82 16.67
N TYR A 47 -12.42 -3.10 16.47
CA TYR A 47 -11.18 -3.50 15.80
C TYR A 47 -11.37 -4.52 14.69
N GLY A 48 -10.48 -4.49 13.70
CA GLY A 48 -10.51 -5.41 12.56
C GLY A 48 -9.66 -4.88 11.41
N THR A 49 -9.35 -5.72 10.43
CA THR A 49 -8.51 -5.34 9.28
C THR A 49 -9.11 -4.17 8.48
N GLU A 50 -8.29 -3.59 7.60
CA GLU A 50 -8.73 -2.48 6.75
C GLU A 50 -9.91 -2.89 5.85
N ALA A 51 -10.72 -1.90 5.45
CA ALA A 51 -11.89 -2.09 4.58
C ALA A 51 -12.96 -3.09 5.08
N THR A 52 -13.04 -3.36 6.39
CA THR A 52 -14.08 -4.20 7.02
C THR A 52 -15.41 -3.49 7.29
N GLY A 53 -15.50 -2.18 6.98
CA GLY A 53 -16.73 -1.38 7.16
C GLY A 53 -16.93 -0.79 8.57
N LYS A 54 -15.93 -0.87 9.46
CA LYS A 54 -16.02 -0.38 10.86
C LYS A 54 -16.56 1.06 10.96
N SER A 55 -15.90 1.99 10.27
CA SER A 55 -16.22 3.42 10.32
C SER A 55 -17.60 3.69 9.71
N ALA A 56 -17.90 3.12 8.54
CA ALA A 56 -19.17 3.30 7.85
C ALA A 56 -20.37 2.70 8.62
N VAL A 57 -20.21 1.53 9.25
CA VAL A 57 -21.25 0.91 10.09
C VAL A 57 -21.51 1.76 11.33
N THR A 58 -20.45 2.19 12.02
CA THR A 58 -20.55 3.00 13.24
C THR A 58 -21.21 4.35 12.94
N GLU A 59 -20.81 5.02 11.87
CA GLU A 59 -21.39 6.28 11.42
C GLU A 59 -22.89 6.15 11.08
N LYS A 60 -23.25 5.21 10.19
CA LYS A 60 -24.67 5.05 9.81
C LYS A 60 -25.54 4.66 10.99
N LEU A 61 -25.03 3.84 11.91
CA LEU A 61 -25.77 3.45 13.12
C LEU A 61 -25.99 4.65 14.05
N LEU A 62 -24.97 5.46 14.31
CA LEU A 62 -25.09 6.65 15.16
C LEU A 62 -26.02 7.71 14.55
N VAL A 63 -25.92 7.94 13.23
CA VAL A 63 -26.84 8.84 12.52
C VAL A 63 -28.30 8.39 12.66
N ARG A 64 -28.56 7.07 12.66
CA ARG A 64 -29.91 6.53 12.81
C ARG A 64 -30.41 6.58 14.24
N LEU A 65 -29.57 6.25 15.22
CA LEU A 65 -29.92 6.30 16.64
C LEU A 65 -30.08 7.73 17.17
N ALA A 66 -29.45 8.72 16.51
CA ALA A 66 -29.59 10.13 16.87
C ALA A 66 -30.85 10.80 16.30
N ARG A 67 -31.57 10.17 15.36
CA ARG A 67 -32.81 10.75 14.82
C ARG A 67 -33.91 10.66 15.88
N PRO A 68 -34.62 11.77 16.18
CA PRO A 68 -35.75 11.74 17.10
C PRO A 68 -36.86 10.87 16.50
N MET A 69 -37.32 9.88 17.26
CA MET A 69 -38.49 9.08 16.91
C MET A 69 -39.69 10.02 16.85
N GLY A 70 -40.35 10.11 15.69
CA GLY A 70 -41.53 10.95 15.47
C GLY A 70 -42.80 10.38 16.09
N GLY A 71 -42.78 10.09 17.38
CA GLY A 71 -43.94 9.71 18.19
C GLY A 71 -44.08 10.65 19.39
N GLN A 72 -45.32 10.99 19.76
CA GLN A 72 -45.70 11.97 20.78
C GLN A 72 -45.25 11.67 22.23
N ASP A 73 -44.35 10.70 22.45
CA ASP A 73 -43.84 10.38 23.79
C ASP A 73 -42.56 11.20 24.09
N ALA A 74 -42.78 12.30 24.81
CA ALA A 74 -41.83 13.36 25.12
C ALA A 74 -40.64 13.00 26.05
N HIS A 75 -40.23 11.72 26.15
CA HIS A 75 -39.18 11.28 27.08
C HIS A 75 -38.10 10.34 26.51
N VAL A 76 -37.97 10.18 25.19
CA VAL A 76 -36.85 9.37 24.64
C VAL A 76 -35.57 10.21 24.60
N GLU A 77 -34.60 9.82 25.43
CA GLU A 77 -33.29 10.44 25.59
C GLU A 77 -32.55 10.53 24.23
N THR A 78 -32.39 11.74 23.69
CA THR A 78 -31.71 11.94 22.41
C THR A 78 -30.21 11.64 22.54
N LEU A 79 -29.72 10.61 21.83
CA LEU A 79 -28.30 10.32 21.70
C LEU A 79 -27.62 11.41 20.86
N ARG A 80 -26.53 11.98 21.37
CA ARG A 80 -25.67 12.91 20.64
C ARG A 80 -24.33 12.24 20.36
N PHE A 81 -23.73 12.55 19.23
CA PHE A 81 -22.45 11.97 18.88
C PHE A 81 -21.55 12.97 18.14
N ALA A 82 -20.24 12.71 18.18
CA ALA A 82 -19.24 13.38 17.38
C ALA A 82 -18.30 12.33 16.80
N ILE A 83 -18.04 12.40 15.49
CA ILE A 83 -17.11 11.53 14.78
C ILE A 83 -15.91 12.35 14.36
N ILE A 84 -14.71 11.85 14.67
CA ILE A 84 -13.45 12.53 14.41
C ILE A 84 -12.54 11.58 13.68
N ASN A 85 -11.99 12.04 12.56
CA ASN A 85 -11.00 11.29 11.81
C ASN A 85 -9.60 11.60 12.35
N SER A 86 -9.04 10.67 13.10
CA SER A 86 -7.73 10.85 13.75
C SER A 86 -6.59 10.87 12.73
N THR A 87 -6.78 10.36 11.50
CA THR A 87 -5.75 10.41 10.44
C THR A 87 -5.45 11.84 9.98
N GLN A 88 -6.43 12.74 10.06
CA GLN A 88 -6.28 14.14 9.71
C GLN A 88 -5.56 14.92 10.84
N CYS A 89 -5.55 14.38 12.06
CA CYS A 89 -4.95 14.99 13.23
C CYS A 89 -3.50 14.54 13.38
N ILE A 90 -2.54 15.37 12.95
CA ILE A 90 -1.11 15.02 13.04
C ILE A 90 -0.65 14.94 14.50
N THR A 91 -0.93 15.97 15.29
CA THR A 91 -0.46 16.11 16.69
C THR A 91 -1.58 15.88 17.71
N ALA A 92 -1.21 15.55 18.94
CA ALA A 92 -2.16 15.44 20.06
C ALA A 92 -2.99 16.72 20.27
N ARG A 93 -2.36 17.90 20.15
CA ARG A 93 -3.06 19.19 20.29
C ARG A 93 -4.14 19.37 19.23
N HIS A 94 -3.84 19.05 17.97
CA HIS A 94 -4.81 19.13 16.87
C HIS A 94 -6.00 18.19 17.12
N LEU A 95 -5.75 16.99 17.65
CA LEU A 95 -6.81 16.06 18.04
C LEU A 95 -7.70 16.65 19.16
N PHE A 96 -7.13 17.24 20.20
CA PHE A 96 -7.92 17.84 21.28
C PHE A 96 -8.75 19.04 20.81
N GLU A 97 -8.19 19.93 20.00
CA GLU A 97 -8.90 21.11 19.47
C GLU A 97 -10.07 20.67 18.56
N THR A 98 -9.86 19.64 17.73
CA THR A 98 -10.93 19.07 16.89
C THR A 98 -12.00 18.36 17.73
N ILE A 99 -11.62 17.64 18.79
CA ILE A 99 -12.58 17.05 19.76
C ILE A 99 -13.44 18.14 20.38
N VAL A 100 -12.84 19.19 20.95
CA VAL A 100 -13.60 20.26 21.61
C VAL A 100 -14.54 20.95 20.62
N ARG A 101 -14.07 21.24 19.40
CA ARG A 101 -14.88 21.84 18.34
C ARG A 101 -16.04 20.93 17.93
N ALA A 102 -15.80 19.64 17.72
CA ALA A 102 -16.83 18.68 17.32
C ALA A 102 -17.86 18.44 18.43
N VAL A 103 -17.42 18.35 19.69
CA VAL A 103 -18.31 18.23 20.85
C VAL A 103 -19.14 19.49 21.04
N SER A 104 -18.56 20.68 20.89
CA SER A 104 -19.30 21.94 20.95
C SER A 104 -20.37 22.03 19.86
N ASN A 105 -20.07 21.55 18.65
CA ASN A 105 -21.05 21.50 17.56
C ASN A 105 -22.15 20.47 17.84
N GLY A 106 -21.77 19.27 18.31
CA GLY A 106 -22.72 18.19 18.62
C GLY A 106 -23.61 18.48 19.83
N LEU A 107 -23.16 19.31 20.77
CA LEU A 107 -23.97 19.78 21.89
C LEU A 107 -24.96 20.90 21.49
N GLY A 108 -24.82 21.46 20.28
CA GLY A 108 -25.47 22.70 19.89
C GLY A 108 -24.80 23.88 20.60
N HIS A 109 -24.58 24.97 19.87
CA HIS A 109 -23.99 26.20 20.40
C HIS A 109 -24.57 26.53 21.77
N HIS A 110 -23.70 26.82 22.74
CA HIS A 110 -24.05 27.32 24.06
C HIS A 110 -25.29 28.22 23.99
N ASP A 111 -26.33 27.85 24.71
CA ASP A 111 -27.43 28.77 25.00
C ASP A 111 -26.78 30.06 25.54
N LYS A 112 -27.04 31.20 24.89
CA LYS A 112 -26.34 32.48 25.12
C LYS A 112 -26.47 32.99 26.57
N ASN A 113 -27.35 32.37 27.36
CA ASN A 113 -27.44 32.53 28.80
C ASN A 113 -26.63 31.43 29.48
N GLY A 114 -25.48 31.76 30.07
CA GLY A 114 -24.49 30.86 30.71
C GLY A 114 -24.96 29.97 31.87
N ARG A 115 -26.18 29.45 31.85
CA ARG A 115 -26.64 28.34 32.68
C ARG A 115 -26.81 27.11 31.82
N ALA A 116 -25.77 26.29 31.76
CA ALA A 116 -25.86 24.92 31.28
C ALA A 116 -26.80 24.12 32.20
N ARG A 117 -28.11 24.24 31.96
CA ARG A 117 -29.13 23.45 32.63
C ARG A 117 -29.02 22.04 32.06
N ARG A 118 -28.13 21.23 32.65
CA ARG A 118 -27.90 19.83 32.29
C ARG A 118 -29.22 19.06 32.37
N PRO A 119 -29.80 18.55 31.27
CA PRO A 119 -30.78 17.49 31.42
C PRO A 119 -30.06 16.25 31.97
N PRO A 120 -30.59 15.57 33.00
CA PRO A 120 -29.86 14.56 33.76
C PRO A 120 -29.55 13.26 33.01
N HIS A 121 -30.08 13.04 31.80
CA HIS A 121 -29.95 11.79 31.06
C HIS A 121 -29.72 12.00 29.55
N ARG A 122 -28.56 12.55 29.16
CA ARG A 122 -28.14 12.58 27.74
C ARG A 122 -26.85 11.81 27.57
N ARG A 123 -26.87 10.77 26.73
CA ARG A 123 -25.66 10.03 26.34
C ARG A 123 -24.96 10.76 25.20
N PHE A 124 -23.65 10.92 25.34
CA PHE A 124 -22.79 11.48 24.30
C PHE A 124 -21.79 10.41 23.85
N VAL A 125 -21.75 10.12 22.55
CA VAL A 125 -20.81 9.15 21.96
C VAL A 125 -19.72 9.89 21.20
N LEU A 126 -18.47 9.76 21.63
CA LEU A 126 -17.31 10.28 20.94
C LEU A 126 -16.64 9.14 20.16
N VAL A 127 -16.64 9.23 18.82
CA VAL A 127 -15.98 8.25 17.94
C VAL A 127 -14.67 8.82 17.43
N LEU A 128 -13.58 8.12 17.73
CA LEU A 128 -12.25 8.40 17.25
C LEU A 128 -11.91 7.35 16.18
N ASP A 129 -12.03 7.75 14.91
CA ASP A 129 -11.78 6.89 13.78
C ASP A 129 -10.28 6.79 13.47
N ALA A 130 -9.81 5.58 13.14
CA ALA A 130 -8.44 5.25 12.76
C ALA A 130 -7.36 5.90 13.65
N ILE A 131 -7.52 5.80 14.97
CA ILE A 131 -6.62 6.41 15.95
C ILE A 131 -5.21 5.77 15.97
N ASP A 132 -5.08 4.56 15.45
CA ASP A 132 -3.80 3.87 15.23
C ASP A 132 -2.95 4.49 14.13
N ARG A 133 -3.54 5.25 13.21
CA ARG A 133 -2.85 5.88 12.08
C ARG A 133 -2.41 7.33 12.36
N GLN A 134 -2.56 7.79 13.60
CA GLN A 134 -2.06 9.10 13.99
C GLN A 134 -0.52 9.12 13.91
N ARG A 135 0.03 10.12 13.21
CA ARG A 135 1.49 10.18 12.92
C ARG A 135 2.35 10.41 14.15
N ASP A 136 1.94 11.35 15.01
CA ASP A 136 2.69 11.77 16.19
C ASP A 136 1.85 11.60 17.46
N ALA A 137 1.49 10.34 17.75
CA ALA A 137 0.71 9.98 18.92
C ALA A 137 1.64 9.61 20.10
N PRO A 138 1.65 10.38 21.20
CA PRO A 138 2.39 9.96 22.39
C PRO A 138 1.75 8.70 22.98
N PRO A 139 2.54 7.77 23.55
CA PRO A 139 2.04 6.47 24.05
C PRO A 139 1.03 6.62 25.20
N THR A 140 0.95 7.79 25.82
CA THR A 140 0.00 8.13 26.89
C THR A 140 -1.36 8.61 26.38
N LEU A 141 -1.49 8.96 25.10
CA LEU A 141 -2.70 9.57 24.53
C LEU A 141 -3.91 8.62 24.60
N LEU A 142 -3.76 7.39 24.13
CA LEU A 142 -4.84 6.40 24.10
C LEU A 142 -5.35 6.03 25.50
N PRO A 143 -4.48 5.70 26.48
CA PRO A 143 -4.91 5.51 27.86
C PRO A 143 -5.58 6.75 28.47
N ALA A 144 -5.08 7.96 28.19
CA ALA A 144 -5.67 9.20 28.70
C ALA A 144 -7.09 9.42 28.14
N LEU A 145 -7.30 9.19 26.85
CA LEU A 145 -8.61 9.30 26.20
C LEU A 145 -9.60 8.23 26.69
N ALA A 146 -9.12 7.02 26.98
CA ALA A 146 -9.96 5.96 27.55
C ALA A 146 -10.52 6.38 28.92
N ARG A 147 -9.68 6.98 29.77
CA ARG A 147 -10.04 7.47 31.10
C ARG A 147 -10.92 8.74 31.08
N LEU A 148 -11.04 9.41 29.95
CA LEU A 148 -11.94 10.56 29.80
C LEU A 148 -13.40 10.18 30.08
N SER A 149 -13.79 8.94 29.73
CA SER A 149 -15.08 8.34 30.07
C SER A 149 -15.27 8.04 31.57
N GLU A 150 -14.19 8.01 32.36
CA GLU A 150 -14.26 7.90 33.83
C GLU A 150 -14.55 9.26 34.47
N MET A 151 -13.99 10.33 33.90
CA MET A 151 -14.17 11.70 34.38
C MET A 151 -15.55 12.27 33.98
N ILE A 152 -16.08 11.88 32.83
CA ILE A 152 -17.34 12.39 32.28
C ILE A 152 -18.39 11.27 32.24
N PRO A 153 -19.37 11.24 33.17
CA PRO A 153 -20.28 10.10 33.34
C PRO A 153 -21.31 9.93 32.21
N CYS A 154 -21.48 10.94 31.35
CA CYS A 154 -22.37 10.91 30.18
C CYS A 154 -21.65 10.56 28.88
N LEU A 155 -20.33 10.32 28.93
CA LEU A 155 -19.50 10.09 27.75
C LEU A 155 -19.20 8.60 27.54
N THR A 156 -19.41 8.15 26.31
CA THR A 156 -18.88 6.89 25.79
C THR A 156 -17.82 7.18 24.74
N CYS A 157 -16.60 6.70 24.96
CA CYS A 157 -15.51 6.80 23.98
C CYS A 157 -15.46 5.53 23.12
N VAL A 158 -15.51 5.70 21.80
CA VAL A 158 -15.38 4.62 20.82
C VAL A 158 -14.08 4.80 20.05
N PHE A 159 -13.20 3.81 20.12
CA PHE A 159 -11.92 3.79 19.42
C PHE A 159 -12.01 2.80 18.25
N ILE A 160 -11.88 3.30 17.02
CA ILE A 160 -11.78 2.43 15.84
C ILE A 160 -10.31 2.23 15.52
N ILE A 161 -9.87 0.97 15.57
CA ILE A 161 -8.46 0.57 15.44
C ILE A 161 -8.34 -0.56 14.42
N THR A 162 -7.26 -0.60 13.63
CA THR A 162 -7.06 -1.70 12.67
C THR A 162 -6.62 -2.98 13.37
N CYS A 163 -5.53 -2.91 14.13
CA CYS A 163 -5.00 -4.03 14.90
C CYS A 163 -4.54 -3.54 16.29
N PRO A 164 -5.35 -3.73 17.35
CA PRO A 164 -4.98 -3.25 18.67
C PRO A 164 -3.89 -4.14 19.26
N PRO A 165 -2.72 -3.59 19.67
CA PRO A 165 -1.81 -4.34 20.52
C PRO A 165 -2.47 -4.75 21.84
N ALA A 166 -1.89 -5.73 22.52
CA ALA A 166 -2.37 -6.14 23.85
C ALA A 166 -2.29 -4.94 24.81
N GLY A 167 -3.40 -4.63 25.49
CA GLY A 167 -3.46 -3.58 26.50
C GLY A 167 -3.41 -2.14 25.97
N VAL A 168 -3.83 -1.86 24.73
CA VAL A 168 -3.84 -0.51 24.12
C VAL A 168 -4.40 0.58 25.03
N LEU A 169 -5.54 0.33 25.66
CA LEU A 169 -6.23 1.35 26.46
C LEU A 169 -5.81 1.35 27.93
N ARG A 170 -5.17 0.28 28.43
CA ARG A 170 -4.82 0.08 29.85
C ARG A 170 -5.95 0.49 30.82
N ALA A 171 -7.20 0.29 30.42
CA ALA A 171 -8.40 0.68 31.15
C ALA A 171 -9.14 -0.57 31.66
N GLN A 172 -9.72 -0.50 32.85
CA GLN A 172 -10.30 -1.67 33.52
C GLN A 172 -11.62 -2.16 32.90
N THR A 173 -12.32 -1.31 32.13
CA THR A 173 -13.67 -1.59 31.63
C THR A 173 -13.82 -1.34 30.12
N SER A 174 -12.85 -1.74 29.30
CA SER A 174 -12.96 -1.61 27.84
C SER A 174 -13.66 -2.82 27.22
N ALA A 175 -14.77 -2.57 26.52
CA ALA A 175 -15.40 -3.56 25.67
C ALA A 175 -14.65 -3.65 24.33
N HIS A 176 -14.54 -4.86 23.77
CA HIS A 176 -13.87 -5.10 22.49
C HIS A 176 -14.86 -5.72 21.51
N LEU A 177 -15.04 -5.10 20.34
CA LEU A 177 -15.87 -5.61 19.27
C LEU A 177 -15.02 -5.88 18.02
N HIS A 178 -14.96 -7.15 17.61
CA HIS A 178 -14.21 -7.59 16.45
C HIS A 178 -15.04 -7.52 15.15
N PHE A 179 -14.46 -6.93 14.12
CA PHE A 179 -14.93 -6.95 12.74
C PHE A 179 -14.02 -7.90 11.94
N PRO A 180 -14.45 -9.16 11.70
CA PRO A 180 -13.67 -10.13 10.96
C PRO A 180 -13.55 -9.71 9.48
N PRO A 181 -12.53 -10.16 8.74
CA PRO A 181 -12.48 -9.96 7.29
C PRO A 181 -13.70 -10.60 6.62
N TYR A 182 -14.14 -10.03 5.49
CA TYR A 182 -15.27 -10.58 4.74
C TYR A 182 -14.92 -11.94 4.13
N THR A 183 -15.90 -12.84 4.09
CA THR A 183 -15.78 -14.14 3.41
C THR A 183 -16.13 -14.01 1.92
N LYS A 184 -15.73 -14.99 1.10
CA LYS A 184 -16.08 -15.04 -0.33
C LYS A 184 -17.57 -14.78 -0.63
N PRO A 185 -18.54 -15.49 0.01
CA PRO A 185 -19.95 -15.23 -0.26
C PRO A 185 -20.38 -13.83 0.16
N GLU A 186 -19.78 -13.25 1.21
CA GLU A 186 -20.07 -11.87 1.63
C GLU A 186 -19.55 -10.85 0.61
N PHE A 187 -18.35 -11.05 0.05
CA PHE A 187 -17.84 -10.18 -1.03
C PHE A 187 -18.77 -10.17 -2.25
N VAL A 188 -19.20 -11.35 -2.70
CA VAL A 188 -20.14 -11.47 -3.83
C VAL A 188 -21.49 -10.82 -3.50
N ARG A 189 -21.99 -11.03 -2.28
CA ARG A 189 -23.24 -10.41 -1.82
C ARG A 189 -23.13 -8.88 -1.79
N ILE A 190 -22.03 -8.32 -1.29
CA ILE A 190 -21.81 -6.87 -1.29
C ILE A 190 -21.82 -6.31 -2.71
N GLN A 191 -21.15 -6.97 -3.67
CA GLN A 191 -21.15 -6.51 -5.06
C GLN A 191 -22.50 -6.66 -5.76
N SER A 192 -23.30 -7.63 -5.36
CA SER A 192 -24.65 -7.81 -5.91
C SER A 192 -25.63 -6.71 -5.52
N LEU A 193 -25.34 -5.91 -4.47
CA LEU A 193 -26.16 -4.76 -4.09
C LEU A 193 -26.09 -3.61 -5.10
N THR A 194 -24.99 -3.51 -5.84
CA THR A 194 -24.77 -2.50 -6.88
C THR A 194 -24.40 -3.22 -8.19
N PRO A 195 -25.37 -3.85 -8.87
CA PRO A 195 -25.12 -4.51 -10.14
C PRO A 195 -24.72 -3.47 -11.20
N PRO A 196 -23.85 -3.84 -12.17
CA PRO A 196 -23.51 -2.97 -13.29
C PRO A 196 -24.72 -2.79 -14.24
N ASP A 197 -24.64 -1.77 -15.08
CA ASP A 197 -25.64 -1.51 -16.10
C ASP A 197 -25.81 -2.70 -17.06
N PRO A 198 -27.03 -2.93 -17.60
CA PRO A 198 -27.29 -4.05 -18.48
C PRO A 198 -26.41 -3.97 -19.73
N ILE A 199 -25.84 -5.11 -20.11
CA ILE A 199 -25.05 -5.24 -21.34
C ILE A 199 -26.00 -5.08 -22.54
N PRO A 200 -25.58 -4.41 -23.63
CA PRO A 200 -26.42 -4.29 -24.83
C PRO A 200 -26.88 -5.66 -25.34
N GLY A 201 -28.20 -5.87 -25.41
CA GLY A 201 -28.80 -7.10 -25.92
C GLY A 201 -29.21 -8.15 -24.87
N THR A 202 -29.07 -7.89 -23.56
CA THR A 202 -29.46 -8.83 -22.50
C THR A 202 -30.41 -8.24 -21.46
N THR A 203 -31.09 -9.13 -20.73
CA THR A 203 -31.96 -8.75 -19.61
C THR A 203 -31.12 -8.39 -18.38
N GLN A 204 -31.62 -7.49 -17.52
CA GLN A 204 -30.97 -7.11 -16.26
C GLN A 204 -30.74 -8.33 -15.34
N GLN A 205 -31.67 -9.29 -15.34
CA GLN A 205 -31.55 -10.52 -14.55
C GLN A 205 -30.38 -11.39 -15.02
N GLU A 206 -30.25 -11.62 -16.33
CA GLU A 206 -29.14 -12.40 -16.90
C GLU A 206 -27.78 -11.73 -16.62
N THR A 207 -27.75 -10.39 -16.68
CA THR A 207 -26.55 -9.61 -16.36
C THR A 207 -26.18 -9.76 -14.87
N ALA A 208 -27.15 -9.72 -13.97
CA ALA A 208 -26.92 -9.92 -12.54
C ALA A 208 -26.41 -11.34 -12.22
N GLU A 209 -26.95 -12.37 -12.88
CA GLU A 209 -26.47 -13.74 -12.71
C GLU A 209 -25.01 -13.89 -13.15
N VAL A 210 -24.64 -13.36 -14.33
CA VAL A 210 -23.26 -13.39 -14.80
C VAL A 210 -22.34 -12.55 -13.92
N TRP A 211 -22.81 -11.40 -13.44
CA TRP A 211 -22.07 -10.56 -12.50
C TRP A 211 -21.70 -11.30 -11.21
N THR A 212 -22.62 -12.06 -10.62
CA THR A 212 -22.32 -12.83 -9.39
C THR A 212 -21.28 -13.92 -9.63
N ARG A 213 -21.36 -14.64 -10.76
CA ARG A 213 -20.38 -15.67 -11.15
C ARG A 213 -19.01 -15.05 -11.44
N PHE A 214 -18.99 -13.90 -12.12
CA PHE A 214 -17.80 -13.12 -12.38
C PHE A 214 -17.13 -12.62 -11.09
N CYS A 215 -17.89 -12.05 -10.15
CA CYS A 215 -17.36 -11.62 -8.86
C CYS A 215 -16.71 -12.79 -8.10
N ALA A 216 -17.31 -13.99 -8.16
CA ALA A 216 -16.75 -15.18 -7.55
C ALA A 216 -15.43 -15.62 -8.21
N SER A 217 -15.30 -15.52 -9.54
CA SER A 217 -14.05 -15.85 -10.25
C SER A 217 -12.95 -14.81 -10.02
N VAL A 218 -13.30 -13.51 -9.98
CA VAL A 218 -12.36 -12.43 -9.61
C VAL A 218 -11.81 -12.66 -8.21
N HIS A 219 -12.68 -13.03 -7.26
CA HIS A 219 -12.25 -13.31 -5.88
C HIS A 219 -11.26 -14.48 -5.82
N ASP A 220 -11.54 -15.59 -6.52
CA ASP A 220 -10.64 -16.75 -6.52
C ASP A 220 -9.28 -16.46 -7.18
N ALA A 221 -9.26 -15.61 -8.20
CA ALA A 221 -8.04 -15.23 -8.92
C ALA A 221 -7.19 -14.17 -8.18
N LEU A 222 -7.81 -13.09 -7.70
CA LEU A 222 -7.10 -11.90 -7.19
C LEU A 222 -7.12 -11.75 -5.66
N VAL A 223 -8.22 -12.09 -4.99
CA VAL A 223 -8.38 -11.85 -3.54
C VAL A 223 -7.62 -12.89 -2.72
N ARG A 224 -7.57 -14.14 -3.20
CA ARG A 224 -6.79 -15.21 -2.55
C ARG A 224 -5.29 -14.88 -2.52
N SER A 225 -4.77 -14.23 -3.56
CA SER A 225 -3.35 -13.96 -3.77
C SER A 225 -2.92 -12.57 -3.29
N ALA A 226 -3.67 -11.52 -3.62
CA ALA A 226 -3.19 -10.14 -3.49
C ALA A 226 -4.15 -9.16 -2.77
N THR A 227 -5.47 -9.22 -3.02
CA THR A 227 -6.40 -8.14 -2.64
C THR A 227 -7.32 -8.52 -1.48
N ARG A 228 -6.87 -8.40 -0.23
CA ARG A 228 -7.71 -8.68 0.96
C ARG A 228 -8.69 -7.56 1.35
N THR A 229 -8.72 -6.45 0.60
CA THR A 229 -9.55 -5.27 0.92
C THR A 229 -10.75 -5.14 -0.03
N LEU A 230 -11.90 -4.73 0.53
CA LEU A 230 -13.14 -4.55 -0.24
C LEU A 230 -13.02 -3.48 -1.33
N SER A 231 -12.35 -2.36 -1.05
CA SER A 231 -12.18 -1.28 -2.02
C SER A 231 -11.31 -1.68 -3.21
N SER A 232 -10.24 -2.46 -2.97
CA SER A 232 -9.41 -2.98 -4.06
C SER A 232 -10.19 -3.98 -4.90
N PHE A 233 -10.93 -4.90 -4.27
CA PHE A 233 -11.82 -5.82 -4.98
C PHE A 233 -12.87 -5.11 -5.83
N GLN A 234 -13.53 -4.06 -5.29
CA GLN A 234 -14.46 -3.22 -6.07
C GLN A 234 -13.80 -2.53 -7.26
N CYS A 235 -12.60 -2.01 -7.09
CA CYS A 235 -11.84 -1.42 -8.18
C CYS A 235 -11.52 -2.47 -9.26
N SER A 236 -10.98 -3.62 -8.86
CA SER A 236 -10.64 -4.71 -9.79
C SER A 236 -11.85 -5.20 -10.56
N CYS A 237 -13.00 -5.41 -9.90
CA CYS A 237 -14.24 -5.78 -10.58
C CYS A 237 -14.66 -4.72 -11.61
N ARG A 238 -14.59 -3.42 -11.28
CA ARG A 238 -14.95 -2.33 -12.21
C ARG A 238 -14.01 -2.23 -13.41
N THR A 239 -12.71 -2.47 -13.22
CA THR A 239 -11.73 -2.42 -14.31
C THR A 239 -11.82 -3.64 -15.23
N LEU A 240 -12.03 -4.83 -14.67
CA LEU A 240 -12.09 -6.07 -15.43
C LEU A 240 -13.44 -6.31 -16.12
N TRP A 241 -14.53 -5.73 -15.61
CA TRP A 241 -15.87 -5.97 -16.14
C TRP A 241 -16.02 -5.60 -17.62
N PRO A 242 -15.62 -4.40 -18.09
CA PRO A 242 -15.72 -4.05 -19.51
C PRO A 242 -14.91 -4.99 -20.40
N GLN A 243 -13.72 -5.40 -19.96
CA GLN A 243 -12.85 -6.31 -20.69
C GLN A 243 -13.46 -7.72 -20.77
N PHE A 244 -14.11 -8.17 -19.70
CA PHE A 244 -14.82 -9.44 -19.65
C PHE A 244 -16.07 -9.46 -20.55
N THR A 245 -16.79 -8.33 -20.65
CA THR A 245 -18.00 -8.21 -21.46
C THR A 245 -17.73 -7.84 -22.93
N ALA A 246 -16.51 -7.42 -23.29
CA ALA A 246 -16.18 -7.03 -24.65
C ALA A 246 -16.50 -8.11 -25.72
N PRO A 247 -16.22 -9.41 -25.50
CA PRO A 247 -16.61 -10.48 -26.43
C PRO A 247 -18.13 -10.67 -26.54
N VAL A 248 -18.89 -10.35 -25.49
CA VAL A 248 -20.36 -10.40 -25.52
C VAL A 248 -20.89 -9.25 -26.36
N THR A 249 -20.38 -8.03 -26.16
CA THR A 249 -20.79 -6.86 -26.95
C THR A 249 -20.39 -6.97 -28.42
N ALA A 250 -19.30 -7.69 -28.73
CA ALA A 250 -18.86 -7.99 -30.08
C ALA A 250 -19.68 -9.12 -30.75
N GLY A 251 -20.59 -9.78 -30.02
CA GLY A 251 -21.41 -10.88 -30.53
C GLY A 251 -20.66 -12.20 -30.75
N THR A 252 -19.42 -12.34 -30.25
CA THR A 252 -18.62 -13.56 -30.46
C THR A 252 -19.03 -14.69 -29.51
N HIS A 253 -19.54 -14.36 -28.32
CA HIS A 253 -19.98 -15.32 -27.32
C HIS A 253 -21.32 -14.91 -26.69
N ALA A 254 -22.16 -15.89 -26.38
CA ALA A 254 -23.40 -15.64 -25.65
C ALA A 254 -23.16 -15.50 -24.14
N VAL A 255 -24.00 -14.72 -23.46
CA VAL A 255 -23.95 -14.49 -22.00
C VAL A 255 -24.08 -15.78 -21.19
N ARG A 256 -24.73 -16.80 -21.74
CA ARG A 256 -24.89 -18.12 -21.11
C ARG A 256 -23.59 -18.94 -21.11
N GLU A 257 -22.65 -18.66 -22.01
CA GLU A 257 -21.40 -19.42 -22.17
C GLU A 257 -20.28 -18.91 -21.24
N PHE A 258 -20.56 -18.86 -19.93
CA PHE A 258 -19.64 -18.31 -18.93
C PHE A 258 -18.23 -18.94 -18.96
N SER A 259 -18.13 -20.25 -19.17
CA SER A 259 -16.84 -20.96 -19.24
C SER A 259 -15.96 -20.49 -20.40
N LYS A 260 -16.55 -20.18 -21.57
CA LYS A 260 -15.79 -19.69 -22.74
C LYS A 260 -15.30 -18.26 -22.52
N LEU A 261 -16.14 -17.42 -21.90
CA LEU A 261 -15.77 -16.06 -21.50
C LEU A 261 -14.61 -16.05 -20.51
N LEU A 262 -14.62 -16.97 -19.53
CA LEU A 262 -13.50 -17.11 -18.59
C LEU A 262 -12.18 -17.50 -19.27
N VAL A 263 -12.23 -18.38 -20.28
CA VAL A 263 -11.03 -18.77 -21.04
C VAL A 263 -10.49 -17.59 -21.84
N ALA A 264 -11.37 -16.83 -22.50
CA ALA A 264 -10.98 -15.63 -23.24
C ALA A 264 -10.37 -14.55 -22.33
N ALA A 265 -10.96 -14.33 -21.15
CA ALA A 265 -10.51 -13.33 -20.19
C ALA A 265 -9.36 -13.81 -19.27
N ARG A 266 -8.87 -15.05 -19.43
CA ARG A 266 -7.87 -15.65 -18.54
C ARG A 266 -6.59 -14.82 -18.40
N VAL A 267 -6.13 -14.22 -19.48
CA VAL A 267 -4.92 -13.37 -19.49
C VAL A 267 -5.11 -12.15 -18.59
N HIS A 268 -6.30 -11.54 -18.61
CA HIS A 268 -6.62 -10.38 -17.78
C HIS A 268 -6.75 -10.74 -16.30
N PHE A 269 -7.20 -11.96 -15.96
CA PHE A 269 -7.23 -12.44 -14.57
C PHE A 269 -5.83 -12.77 -14.00
N GLN A 270 -4.84 -12.97 -14.86
CA GLN A 270 -3.45 -13.24 -14.47
C GLN A 270 -2.59 -11.97 -14.41
N ASP A 271 -3.16 -10.81 -14.77
CA ASP A 271 -2.43 -9.55 -14.78
C ASP A 271 -2.24 -9.02 -13.34
N GLU A 272 -1.02 -9.18 -12.82
CA GLU A 272 -0.60 -8.71 -11.50
C GLU A 272 -0.45 -7.17 -11.42
N SER A 273 -0.58 -6.44 -12.53
CA SER A 273 -0.55 -4.98 -12.51
C SER A 273 -1.83 -4.37 -11.90
N LEU A 274 -2.97 -5.05 -12.00
CA LEU A 274 -4.27 -4.61 -11.49
C LEU A 274 -4.37 -4.51 -9.95
N PRO A 275 -3.79 -5.43 -9.15
CA PRO A 275 -3.77 -5.30 -7.69
C PRO A 275 -2.74 -4.31 -7.15
N ASN A 276 -1.82 -3.78 -7.98
CA ASN A 276 -0.81 -2.82 -7.49
C ASN A 276 -1.45 -1.46 -7.21
N PRO A 277 -1.54 -1.03 -5.93
CA PRO A 277 -2.20 0.22 -5.56
C PRO A 277 -1.40 1.47 -6.00
N SER A 278 -0.18 1.30 -6.49
CA SER A 278 0.72 2.39 -6.90
C SER A 278 0.40 2.99 -8.26
N ILE A 279 -0.55 2.43 -9.02
CA ILE A 279 -0.97 2.96 -10.32
C ILE A 279 -2.50 3.03 -10.37
N VAL A 280 -3.11 3.86 -9.52
CA VAL A 280 -4.46 4.38 -9.78
C VAL A 280 -4.35 5.47 -10.86
N SER A 281 -3.88 5.07 -12.04
CA SER A 281 -3.92 5.86 -13.26
C SER A 281 -3.57 4.96 -14.46
N SER A 282 -4.24 3.81 -14.60
CA SER A 282 -4.60 3.39 -15.94
C SER A 282 -5.67 4.39 -16.41
N HIS A 283 -5.24 5.53 -16.94
CA HIS A 283 -6.12 6.38 -17.74
C HIS A 283 -6.71 5.46 -18.84
N PRO A 284 -8.03 5.26 -18.94
CA PRO A 284 -8.57 4.63 -20.12
C PRO A 284 -8.21 5.53 -21.30
N ASP A 285 -7.63 4.94 -22.34
CA ASP A 285 -7.09 5.62 -23.50
C ASP A 285 -7.92 6.84 -23.94
N SER A 286 -7.27 7.99 -23.84
CA SER A 286 -7.63 9.20 -24.58
C SER A 286 -7.54 8.90 -26.08
N GLY A 287 -8.68 8.60 -26.70
CA GLY A 287 -9.01 8.87 -28.10
C GLY A 287 -7.92 8.68 -29.15
N SER A 288 -7.67 7.44 -29.58
CA SER A 288 -7.04 7.20 -30.89
C SER A 288 -8.12 7.18 -31.98
N LYS A 289 -8.23 8.27 -32.76
CA LYS A 289 -8.98 8.28 -34.03
C LYS A 289 -8.47 7.17 -34.96
N PRO A 290 -9.35 6.47 -35.70
CA PRO A 290 -8.92 5.46 -36.67
C PRO A 290 -8.34 6.17 -37.91
N LYS A 291 -7.04 5.99 -38.17
CA LYS A 291 -6.49 6.22 -39.50
C LYS A 291 -6.48 4.90 -40.26
N THR A 292 -7.04 4.99 -41.45
CA THR A 292 -7.29 3.97 -42.46
C THR A 292 -6.02 3.50 -43.18
N THR A 293 -5.97 2.17 -43.42
CA THR A 293 -5.32 1.43 -44.55
C THR A 293 -3.79 1.23 -44.57
N PRO A 294 -3.27 0.17 -45.24
CA PRO A 294 -3.66 -1.25 -45.19
C PRO A 294 -2.46 -2.21 -44.94
N MET A 295 -2.78 -3.49 -44.80
CA MET A 295 -1.90 -4.66 -44.53
C MET A 295 -0.55 -4.70 -45.27
N VAL A 296 0.53 -4.98 -44.51
CA VAL A 296 1.55 -5.97 -44.89
C VAL A 296 1.90 -6.82 -43.66
N SER A 297 1.90 -8.13 -43.89
CA SER A 297 2.07 -9.24 -42.95
C SER A 297 3.51 -9.35 -42.39
N GLY A 298 3.66 -9.79 -41.13
CA GLY A 298 4.93 -10.37 -40.66
C GLY A 298 5.26 -10.26 -39.17
N LEU A 299 5.08 -11.38 -38.45
CA LEU A 299 5.75 -11.80 -37.21
C LEU A 299 5.42 -11.09 -35.87
N THR A 300 4.55 -11.78 -35.11
CA THR A 300 4.71 -12.12 -33.68
C THR A 300 5.71 -11.31 -32.84
N LYS A 301 5.18 -10.40 -32.01
CA LYS A 301 5.74 -10.15 -30.67
C LYS A 301 4.63 -10.28 -29.65
N LEU A 302 4.69 -11.37 -28.88
CA LEU A 302 3.92 -11.54 -27.65
C LEU A 302 4.17 -10.32 -26.76
N ALA A 303 3.09 -9.63 -26.40
CA ALA A 303 3.11 -8.59 -25.39
C ALA A 303 3.64 -9.18 -24.08
N GLN A 304 4.85 -8.75 -23.69
CA GLN A 304 5.38 -9.03 -22.36
C GLN A 304 4.64 -8.16 -21.33
N PRO A 305 4.39 -8.68 -20.12
CA PRO A 305 3.61 -7.99 -19.10
C PRO A 305 4.28 -6.68 -18.68
N ALA A 306 3.45 -5.70 -18.29
CA ALA A 306 3.79 -4.31 -18.00
C ALA A 306 4.66 -4.08 -16.74
N THR A 307 5.54 -5.01 -16.37
CA THR A 307 6.53 -4.83 -15.30
C THR A 307 7.69 -3.91 -15.72
N ASN A 308 7.89 -3.72 -17.02
CA ASN A 308 9.05 -3.01 -17.57
C ASN A 308 8.81 -1.53 -17.91
N ALA A 309 7.60 -1.00 -17.76
CA ALA A 309 7.27 0.36 -18.19
C ALA A 309 8.10 1.44 -17.47
N GLY A 310 8.23 1.35 -16.14
CA GLY A 310 9.01 2.32 -15.35
C GLY A 310 10.54 2.22 -15.57
N ALA A 311 11.04 1.02 -15.87
CA ALA A 311 12.48 0.82 -16.16
C ALA A 311 12.86 1.33 -17.57
N ALA A 312 11.96 1.18 -18.54
CA ALA A 312 12.11 1.74 -19.88
C ALA A 312 12.05 3.29 -19.85
N GLU A 313 11.19 3.86 -19.02
CA GLU A 313 11.09 5.31 -18.82
C GLU A 313 12.36 5.92 -18.21
N LEU A 314 12.92 5.32 -17.16
CA LEU A 314 14.19 5.74 -16.56
C LEU A 314 15.37 5.73 -17.55
N THR A 315 15.34 4.80 -18.50
CA THR A 315 16.40 4.63 -19.50
C THR A 315 16.43 5.80 -20.50
N GLY A 316 15.26 6.36 -20.85
CA GLY A 316 15.13 7.50 -21.76
C GLY A 316 15.33 8.86 -21.10
N LEU A 317 15.16 8.96 -19.78
CA LEU A 317 15.20 10.23 -19.05
C LEU A 317 16.58 10.61 -18.51
N LEU A 318 17.50 9.64 -18.32
CA LEU A 318 18.79 9.89 -17.69
C LEU A 318 19.91 10.18 -18.71
N PRO A 319 20.72 11.24 -18.50
CA PRO A 319 21.95 11.48 -19.26
C PRO A 319 22.90 10.27 -19.24
N ILE A 320 23.77 10.17 -20.25
CA ILE A 320 24.70 9.04 -20.39
C ILE A 320 25.62 8.91 -19.17
N ASP A 321 26.20 10.02 -18.70
CA ASP A 321 27.09 10.01 -17.52
C ASP A 321 26.33 9.56 -16.26
N ALA A 322 25.07 9.97 -16.09
CA ALA A 322 24.23 9.52 -14.98
C ALA A 322 23.92 8.01 -15.06
N ARG A 323 23.68 7.48 -16.27
CA ARG A 323 23.50 6.03 -16.49
C ARG A 323 24.76 5.25 -16.15
N LEU A 324 25.93 5.69 -16.60
CA LEU A 324 27.23 5.08 -16.28
C LEU A 324 27.57 5.15 -14.79
N LEU A 325 27.32 6.28 -14.14
CA LEU A 325 27.49 6.43 -12.69
C LEU A 325 26.58 5.48 -11.92
N LEU A 326 25.34 5.27 -12.38
CA LEU A 326 24.43 4.31 -11.74
C LEU A 326 24.89 2.86 -11.92
N LEU A 327 25.41 2.49 -13.09
CA LEU A 327 25.99 1.16 -13.33
C LEU A 327 27.24 0.93 -12.47
N SER A 328 28.17 1.89 -12.43
CA SER A 328 29.39 1.82 -11.60
C SER A 328 29.07 1.77 -10.10
N ALA A 329 28.05 2.51 -9.64
CA ALA A 329 27.54 2.43 -8.28
C ALA A 329 26.97 1.05 -7.94
N TYR A 330 26.25 0.41 -8.88
CA TYR A 330 25.74 -0.94 -8.69
C TYR A 330 26.88 -1.96 -8.55
N LEU A 331 27.89 -1.87 -9.41
CA LEU A 331 29.08 -2.72 -9.34
C LEU A 331 29.87 -2.48 -8.05
N ALA A 332 30.03 -1.23 -7.62
CA ALA A 332 30.65 -0.91 -6.34
C ALA A 332 29.85 -1.50 -5.16
N SER A 333 28.52 -1.46 -5.19
CA SER A 333 27.70 -2.04 -4.12
C SER A 333 27.83 -3.57 -4.02
N HIS A 334 27.74 -4.27 -5.15
CA HIS A 334 27.65 -5.74 -5.13
C HIS A 334 29.02 -6.44 -5.15
N ASN A 335 30.02 -5.88 -5.84
CA ASN A 335 31.36 -6.46 -5.88
C ASN A 335 32.17 -6.08 -4.64
N ALA A 336 32.95 -7.05 -4.13
CA ALA A 336 33.89 -6.79 -3.04
C ALA A 336 35.11 -6.01 -3.56
N THR A 337 35.63 -5.11 -2.74
CA THR A 337 36.80 -4.24 -3.07
C THR A 337 38.06 -5.02 -3.50
N ARG A 338 38.16 -6.30 -3.13
CA ARG A 338 39.28 -7.18 -3.51
C ARG A 338 39.29 -7.53 -4.98
N ASN A 339 38.12 -7.53 -5.62
CA ASN A 339 37.95 -7.97 -6.99
C ASN A 339 38.04 -6.81 -7.99
N ASP A 340 38.07 -5.56 -7.52
CA ASP A 340 38.11 -4.40 -8.41
C ASP A 340 39.37 -4.39 -9.28
N ARG A 341 40.50 -4.81 -8.71
CA ARG A 341 41.75 -4.94 -9.48
C ARG A 341 41.64 -5.98 -10.59
N THR A 342 40.98 -7.10 -10.35
CA THR A 342 40.85 -8.14 -11.38
C THR A 342 39.86 -7.77 -12.48
N LEU A 343 38.87 -6.94 -12.16
CA LEU A 343 37.81 -6.54 -13.08
C LEU A 343 38.13 -5.27 -13.88
N PHE A 344 38.67 -4.25 -13.23
CA PHE A 344 38.77 -2.90 -13.80
C PHE A 344 40.22 -2.46 -14.07
N SER A 345 41.23 -3.28 -13.73
CA SER A 345 42.61 -2.94 -14.10
C SER A 345 42.93 -3.43 -15.51
N THR A 346 43.17 -2.49 -16.42
CA THR A 346 43.76 -2.76 -17.74
C THR A 346 45.27 -3.00 -17.67
N TYR A 347 45.90 -2.66 -16.54
CA TYR A 347 47.33 -2.78 -16.33
C TYR A 347 47.70 -4.20 -15.85
N HIS A 348 48.40 -4.96 -16.69
CA HIS A 348 49.00 -6.23 -16.29
C HIS A 348 50.03 -6.00 -15.17
N HIS A 349 49.69 -6.30 -13.93
CA HIS A 349 50.67 -6.40 -12.86
C HIS A 349 51.57 -7.62 -13.11
N GLY A 350 52.67 -7.41 -13.84
CA GLY A 350 53.75 -8.37 -14.08
C GLY A 350 54.55 -8.75 -12.83
N ARG A 351 53.91 -8.86 -11.66
CA ARG A 351 54.54 -9.42 -10.46
C ARG A 351 54.67 -10.92 -10.64
N ARG A 352 55.75 -11.32 -11.31
CA ARG A 352 56.41 -12.62 -11.14
C ARG A 352 56.67 -12.77 -9.64
N ARG A 353 55.75 -13.43 -8.91
CA ARG A 353 56.00 -13.84 -7.54
C ARG A 353 57.28 -14.65 -7.57
N ARG A 354 58.34 -14.14 -6.93
CA ARG A 354 59.58 -14.89 -6.71
C ARG A 354 59.20 -16.22 -6.08
N ARG A 355 59.34 -17.27 -6.88
CA ARG A 355 59.25 -18.67 -6.48
C ARG A 355 60.51 -18.94 -5.65
N GLY A 356 60.46 -18.71 -4.35
CA GLY A 356 61.31 -19.46 -3.41
C GLY A 356 60.56 -20.77 -3.16
N GLY A 357 61.05 -21.95 -3.52
CA GLY A 357 62.43 -22.43 -3.39
C GLY A 357 62.51 -23.19 -2.07
N GLY A 358 62.06 -24.45 -2.06
CA GLY A 358 62.04 -25.31 -0.87
C GLY A 358 61.21 -26.56 -1.10
N PHE A 359 61.84 -27.59 -1.68
CA PHE A 359 61.33 -28.95 -1.77
C PHE A 359 61.61 -29.66 -0.42
N VAL A 360 60.64 -30.40 0.12
CA VAL A 360 60.77 -31.78 0.65
C VAL A 360 59.43 -32.19 1.27
N THR A 361 59.07 -33.41 0.92
CA THR A 361 57.96 -34.28 1.33
C THR A 361 57.74 -34.40 2.83
N ALA A 362 56.49 -34.28 3.30
CA ALA A 362 55.90 -35.16 4.31
C ALA A 362 54.41 -34.82 4.54
N VAL A 363 53.57 -35.82 4.28
CA VAL A 363 52.40 -36.27 5.06
C VAL A 363 51.95 -35.35 6.21
N GLY A 364 50.67 -34.97 6.18
CA GLY A 364 49.90 -34.74 7.41
C GLY A 364 49.30 -33.35 7.59
N VAL A 365 48.00 -33.26 7.26
CA VAL A 365 46.96 -32.81 8.20
C VAL A 365 46.93 -31.32 8.65
N TYR A 366 45.78 -30.68 8.40
CA TYR A 366 45.26 -29.40 8.93
C TYR A 366 45.95 -28.06 8.56
N ARG A 367 45.43 -27.41 7.50
CA ARG A 367 44.68 -26.12 7.56
C ARG A 367 44.54 -25.50 6.15
N ARG A 368 43.73 -26.14 5.31
CA ARG A 368 42.90 -25.36 4.39
C ARG A 368 41.69 -24.92 5.19
N THR A 369 41.76 -23.75 5.83
CA THR A 369 40.56 -22.99 6.18
C THR A 369 39.94 -22.47 4.88
N ALA A 370 39.45 -23.40 4.07
CA ALA A 370 38.44 -23.11 3.07
C ALA A 370 37.27 -22.53 3.86
N ARG A 371 37.16 -21.20 3.86
CA ARG A 371 35.98 -20.50 4.37
C ARG A 371 34.83 -20.92 3.47
N LYS A 372 34.22 -22.07 3.77
CA LYS A 372 32.87 -22.43 3.36
C LYS A 372 31.92 -21.52 4.13
N HIS A 373 32.02 -20.22 3.89
CA HIS A 373 30.89 -19.36 4.16
C HIS A 373 29.86 -19.80 3.12
N ARG A 374 28.70 -20.29 3.56
CA ARG A 374 27.54 -20.40 2.67
C ARG A 374 27.46 -19.05 1.96
N LYS A 375 27.73 -19.04 0.66
CA LYS A 375 27.66 -17.82 -0.16
C LYS A 375 26.18 -17.48 -0.22
N ILE A 376 25.73 -16.66 0.72
CA ILE A 376 24.44 -16.01 0.59
C ILE A 376 24.57 -15.21 -0.70
N ALA A 377 23.67 -15.42 -1.66
CA ALA A 377 23.68 -14.66 -2.90
C ALA A 377 23.73 -13.19 -2.53
N ARG A 378 24.81 -12.49 -2.89
CA ARG A 378 25.02 -11.08 -2.53
C ARG A 378 23.97 -10.16 -3.15
N LYS A 379 23.17 -10.68 -4.08
CA LYS A 379 21.95 -10.06 -4.64
C LYS A 379 20.78 -10.03 -3.63
N LEU A 380 20.76 -10.94 -2.66
CA LEU A 380 19.74 -11.01 -1.59
C LEU A 380 20.17 -10.22 -0.33
N LEU A 381 21.47 -9.98 -0.13
CA LEU A 381 21.92 -8.93 0.79
C LEU A 381 21.66 -7.60 0.09
N GLY A 382 20.82 -6.75 0.68
CA GLY A 382 20.53 -5.42 0.13
C GLY A 382 21.80 -4.61 -0.18
N ALA A 383 21.66 -3.57 -1.00
CA ALA A 383 22.78 -2.77 -1.51
C ALA A 383 23.75 -2.33 -0.40
N HIS A 384 25.03 -2.68 -0.56
CA HIS A 384 26.07 -2.33 0.41
C HIS A 384 26.52 -0.88 0.22
N ALA A 385 26.95 -0.26 1.33
CA ALA A 385 27.56 1.05 1.26
C ALA A 385 28.98 0.96 0.67
N PHE A 386 29.31 1.86 -0.25
CA PHE A 386 30.63 2.00 -0.86
C PHE A 386 31.14 3.44 -0.71
N VAL A 387 32.44 3.66 -0.89
CA VAL A 387 33.07 4.98 -0.84
C VAL A 387 32.95 5.66 -2.21
N LEU A 388 32.67 6.96 -2.26
CA LEU A 388 32.48 7.67 -3.53
C LEU A 388 33.72 7.59 -4.44
N GLU A 389 34.92 7.71 -3.87
CA GLU A 389 36.19 7.52 -4.62
C GLU A 389 36.24 6.21 -5.39
N ARG A 390 35.77 5.12 -4.78
CA ARG A 390 35.78 3.80 -5.42
C ARG A 390 34.83 3.77 -6.61
N MET A 391 33.65 4.37 -6.48
CA MET A 391 32.69 4.47 -7.57
C MET A 391 33.24 5.30 -8.72
N LEU A 392 33.85 6.46 -8.42
CA LEU A 392 34.50 7.32 -9.41
C LEU A 392 35.65 6.60 -10.12
N ALA A 393 36.45 5.81 -9.38
CA ALA A 393 37.52 5.01 -9.98
C ALA A 393 36.98 3.92 -10.92
N ILE A 394 35.86 3.27 -10.58
CA ILE A 394 35.19 2.31 -11.46
C ILE A 394 34.59 3.02 -12.68
N PHE A 395 33.97 4.18 -12.47
CA PHE A 395 33.42 5.00 -13.55
C PHE A 395 34.48 5.37 -14.57
N GLU A 396 35.63 5.91 -14.15
CA GLU A 396 36.72 6.27 -15.06
C GLU A 396 37.32 5.07 -15.79
N ALA A 397 37.44 3.91 -15.11
CA ALA A 397 37.94 2.69 -15.75
C ALA A 397 37.03 2.18 -16.88
N VAL A 398 35.72 2.42 -16.74
CA VAL A 398 34.67 1.85 -17.58
C VAL A 398 34.21 2.82 -18.66
N ARG A 399 34.28 4.13 -18.39
CA ARG A 399 33.76 5.19 -19.26
C ARG A 399 34.35 5.14 -20.67
N GLY A 400 35.64 4.81 -20.80
CA GLY A 400 36.29 4.70 -22.11
C GLY A 400 35.80 3.54 -22.98
N GLU A 401 35.25 2.48 -22.37
CA GLU A 401 34.75 1.31 -23.10
C GLU A 401 33.24 1.38 -23.35
N TRP A 402 32.48 2.01 -22.45
CA TRP A 402 31.00 2.00 -22.50
C TRP A 402 30.38 3.30 -23.03
N ALA A 403 31.16 4.38 -23.16
CA ALA A 403 30.67 5.62 -23.78
C ALA A 403 30.88 5.56 -25.31
N PRO A 404 29.92 6.05 -26.11
CA PRO A 404 30.10 6.18 -27.56
C PRO A 404 31.27 7.13 -27.88
N GLU A 405 32.05 6.79 -28.91
CA GLU A 405 33.39 7.33 -29.22
C GLU A 405 33.48 8.86 -29.43
N ASP A 406 32.35 9.58 -29.52
CA ASP A 406 32.29 11.00 -29.90
C ASP A 406 32.50 12.02 -28.75
N ASN A 407 32.71 11.60 -27.49
CA ASN A 407 32.72 12.52 -26.33
C ASN A 407 34.04 12.59 -25.53
N ILE A 408 35.18 12.20 -26.10
CA ILE A 408 36.46 12.11 -25.37
C ILE A 408 37.17 13.47 -25.31
N GLY A 409 36.70 14.33 -24.40
CA GLY A 409 37.47 15.44 -23.84
C GLY A 409 38.07 15.04 -22.49
N VAL A 410 39.35 14.64 -22.46
CA VAL A 410 40.05 14.05 -21.30
C VAL A 410 40.21 15.01 -20.10
N ALA A 411 39.86 16.31 -20.21
CA ALA A 411 40.26 17.32 -19.21
C ALA A 411 39.17 18.31 -18.76
N GLY A 412 37.88 18.08 -19.06
CA GLY A 412 36.82 19.10 -18.81
C GLY A 412 35.67 18.70 -17.87
N LEU A 413 35.64 17.49 -17.32
CA LEU A 413 34.37 16.82 -16.99
C LEU A 413 34.01 16.64 -15.49
N ASP A 414 34.87 17.09 -14.57
CA ASP A 414 34.61 16.95 -13.13
C ASP A 414 33.32 17.70 -12.70
N GLY A 415 32.98 18.80 -13.40
CA GLY A 415 31.74 19.55 -13.17
C GLY A 415 30.48 18.77 -13.57
N ASP A 416 30.47 18.18 -14.77
CA ASP A 416 29.33 17.43 -15.28
C ASP A 416 29.12 16.11 -14.51
N VAL A 417 30.20 15.44 -14.11
CA VAL A 417 30.15 14.27 -13.22
C VAL A 417 29.60 14.67 -11.84
N GLY A 418 30.06 15.80 -11.29
CA GLY A 418 29.53 16.34 -10.04
C GLY A 418 28.03 16.65 -10.11
N MET A 419 27.57 17.26 -11.20
CA MET A 419 26.15 17.54 -11.46
C MET A 419 25.34 16.25 -11.65
N ALA A 420 25.89 15.25 -12.33
CA ALA A 420 25.27 13.94 -12.48
C ALA A 420 25.13 13.22 -11.11
N ILE A 421 26.11 13.34 -10.21
CA ILE A 421 26.01 12.80 -8.84
C ILE A 421 24.94 13.55 -8.04
N ALA A 422 24.91 14.88 -8.12
CA ALA A 422 23.91 15.70 -7.42
C ALA A 422 22.49 15.41 -7.91
N THR A 423 22.29 15.23 -9.22
CA THR A 423 20.99 14.86 -9.79
C THR A 423 20.58 13.44 -9.37
N LEU A 424 21.46 12.45 -9.44
CA LEU A 424 21.19 11.09 -8.95
C LEU A 424 20.88 11.06 -7.44
N ALA A 425 21.52 11.91 -6.64
CA ALA A 425 21.23 12.07 -5.22
C ALA A 425 19.86 12.71 -4.98
N SER A 426 19.49 13.75 -5.75
CA SER A 426 18.18 14.40 -5.68
C SER A 426 17.04 13.46 -6.08
N LEU A 427 17.27 12.59 -7.07
CA LEU A 427 16.33 11.56 -7.52
C LEU A 427 16.28 10.36 -6.58
N ARG A 428 17.10 10.35 -5.52
CA ARG A 428 17.25 9.24 -4.56
C ARG A 428 17.59 7.90 -5.22
N LEU A 429 18.25 7.92 -6.39
CA LEU A 429 18.85 6.74 -7.02
C LEU A 429 20.20 6.41 -6.37
N LEU A 430 20.88 7.45 -5.87
CA LEU A 430 22.03 7.35 -4.98
C LEU A 430 21.69 8.02 -3.64
N VAL A 431 22.01 7.35 -2.53
CA VAL A 431 21.71 7.84 -1.18
C VAL A 431 22.99 7.88 -0.36
N ARG A 432 23.36 9.07 0.14
CA ARG A 432 24.48 9.23 1.07
C ARG A 432 24.12 8.60 2.42
N VAL A 433 25.06 7.84 2.97
CA VAL A 433 24.92 7.19 4.27
C VAL A 433 25.64 8.03 5.31
N GLY A 434 24.86 8.71 6.16
CA GLY A 434 25.38 9.60 7.20
C GLY A 434 25.25 11.08 6.82
N SER A 435 25.63 11.95 7.75
CA SER A 435 25.63 13.40 7.54
C SER A 435 26.94 13.85 6.87
N GLY A 436 26.87 14.81 5.96
CA GLY A 436 28.05 15.40 5.31
C GLY A 436 27.75 15.94 3.92
N ASP A 437 28.70 16.71 3.37
CA ASP A 437 28.55 17.35 2.06
C ASP A 437 28.58 16.34 0.91
N VAL A 438 27.72 16.53 -0.10
CA VAL A 438 27.55 15.67 -1.28
C VAL A 438 28.86 15.51 -2.06
N THR A 439 29.71 16.54 -2.05
CA THR A 439 30.97 16.57 -2.81
C THR A 439 32.11 15.78 -2.16
N ASP A 440 31.94 15.35 -0.90
CA ASP A 440 32.98 14.63 -0.16
C ASP A 440 33.21 13.23 -0.73
N ARG A 441 34.39 13.05 -1.35
CA ARG A 441 34.84 11.81 -2.00
C ARG A 441 35.03 10.65 -1.01
N ALA A 442 35.34 10.93 0.26
CA ALA A 442 35.42 9.91 1.30
C ALA A 442 34.03 9.46 1.81
N GLY A 443 32.97 10.17 1.41
CA GLY A 443 31.60 9.87 1.79
C GLY A 443 31.16 8.47 1.41
N LYS A 444 30.34 7.86 2.27
CA LYS A 444 29.72 6.55 1.99
C LYS A 444 28.39 6.74 1.28
N TRP A 445 28.19 5.97 0.23
CA TRP A 445 27.01 6.02 -0.62
C TRP A 445 26.38 4.64 -0.77
N ARG A 446 25.07 4.60 -1.01
CA ARG A 446 24.30 3.39 -1.34
C ARG A 446 23.50 3.64 -2.60
N ILE A 447 23.41 2.63 -3.45
CA ILE A 447 22.51 2.63 -4.59
C ILE A 447 21.09 2.24 -4.14
N ASN A 448 20.09 2.93 -4.69
CA ASN A 448 18.68 2.67 -4.47
C ASN A 448 17.98 2.46 -5.83
N ALA A 449 18.48 1.46 -6.57
CA ALA A 449 17.93 1.03 -7.85
C ALA A 449 17.79 -0.49 -7.85
N SER A 450 16.72 -1.00 -8.47
CA SER A 450 16.49 -2.44 -8.61
C SER A 450 17.44 -3.04 -9.66
N TRP A 451 17.67 -4.35 -9.55
CA TRP A 451 18.44 -5.09 -10.55
C TRP A 451 17.84 -4.95 -11.96
N GLU A 452 16.51 -4.98 -12.08
CA GLU A 452 15.81 -4.86 -13.36
C GLU A 452 16.05 -3.50 -14.02
N ALA A 453 16.03 -2.42 -13.24
CA ALA A 453 16.34 -1.08 -13.73
C ALA A 453 17.80 -0.97 -14.20
N VAL A 454 18.75 -1.47 -13.42
CA VAL A 454 20.18 -1.48 -13.77
C VAL A 454 20.44 -2.33 -15.02
N ARG A 455 19.78 -3.49 -15.14
CA ARG A 455 19.89 -4.37 -16.31
C ARG A 455 19.31 -3.73 -17.56
N SER A 456 18.17 -3.03 -17.45
CA SER A 456 17.57 -2.24 -18.53
C SER A 456 18.53 -1.16 -19.02
N ILE A 457 19.11 -0.40 -18.09
CA ILE A 457 20.08 0.66 -18.39
C ILE A 457 21.33 0.09 -19.06
N GLY A 458 21.88 -1.01 -18.54
CA GLY A 458 23.03 -1.70 -19.14
C GLY A 458 22.75 -2.12 -20.59
N ARG A 459 21.61 -2.77 -20.84
CA ARG A 459 21.20 -3.16 -22.20
C ARG A 459 21.03 -1.98 -23.14
N SER A 460 20.55 -0.83 -22.66
CA SER A 460 20.44 0.39 -23.46
C SER A 460 21.78 0.96 -23.92
N MET A 461 22.85 0.61 -23.19
CA MET A 461 24.22 0.99 -23.48
C MET A 461 25.02 -0.12 -24.16
N GLY A 462 24.39 -1.27 -24.46
CA GLY A 462 25.07 -2.44 -25.02
C GLY A 462 25.94 -3.21 -24.02
N VAL A 463 25.77 -2.99 -22.71
CA VAL A 463 26.59 -3.59 -21.66
C VAL A 463 25.83 -4.70 -20.93
N GLU A 464 26.39 -5.91 -20.93
CA GLU A 464 25.88 -7.02 -20.13
C GLU A 464 26.44 -6.96 -18.70
N VAL A 465 25.72 -6.24 -17.82
CA VAL A 465 26.13 -6.01 -16.41
C VAL A 465 26.30 -7.32 -15.61
N GLU A 466 25.70 -8.42 -16.09
CA GLU A 466 25.81 -9.75 -15.46
C GLU A 466 27.26 -10.27 -15.45
N ASP A 467 28.03 -10.00 -16.50
CA ASP A 467 29.41 -10.48 -16.64
C ASP A 467 30.39 -9.78 -15.67
N TRP A 468 30.01 -8.58 -15.22
CA TRP A 468 30.80 -7.77 -14.31
C TRP A 468 30.54 -8.08 -12.83
N LEU A 469 29.58 -8.95 -12.52
CA LEU A 469 29.21 -9.33 -11.14
C LEU A 469 29.85 -10.65 -10.73
N ILE A 470 30.59 -10.64 -9.61
CA ILE A 470 31.25 -11.84 -9.08
C ILE A 470 30.44 -12.46 -7.94
N GLU A 471 30.15 -13.76 -8.04
CA GLU A 471 29.38 -14.55 -7.06
C GLU A 471 30.11 -14.97 -5.76
#